data_AF-A0AAF5DB47-F1
#
_entry.id   AF-A0AAF5DB47-F1
#
_cell.length_a   1.000
_cell.length_b   1.000
_cell.length_c   1.000
_cell.angle_alpha   90.00
_cell.angle_beta   90.00
_cell.angle_gamma   90.00
#
_symmetry.space_group_name_H-M   'P 1'
#
loop_
_entity.id
_entity.type
_entity.pdbx_description
1 polymer ?
#
loop_
_entity_poly.entity_id
_entity_poly.type
_entity_poly.pdbx_seq_one_letter_code
_entity_poly.pdbx_strand_id
1 'polypeptide(L)'
;MKRQKRIDPEIAKQRETRKRKKLEKEIRLLKKEAKKFKPIEELDIVNEEKIKDINERKRKLEPPSTECLKNEIILGKRYGKLQSELWKMDDKWIKDVVNAQEIALNRLKILSPELYTSAIKIDEDIVKYNFEGPPQTQFHKNYQAPDGDFIDITKKWC
;
A
#
# COMPACT_ATOMS: atom_id res chain seq x y z
N MET A 1 -64.25 19.71 -13.40
CA MET A 1 -62.78 19.47 -13.27
C MET A 1 -62.01 20.57 -13.98
N LYS A 2 -61.30 21.45 -13.25
CA LYS A 2 -60.54 22.57 -13.86
C LYS A 2 -59.22 22.05 -14.45
N ARG A 3 -58.95 22.33 -15.73
CA ARG A 3 -57.67 22.02 -16.39
C ARG A 3 -56.52 22.71 -15.65
N GLN A 4 -55.43 21.98 -15.39
CA GLN A 4 -54.20 22.57 -14.86
C GLN A 4 -53.69 23.64 -15.83
N LYS A 5 -53.45 24.84 -15.31
CA LYS A 5 -52.87 25.94 -16.08
C LYS A 5 -51.45 25.56 -16.50
N ARG A 6 -51.10 25.81 -17.77
CA ARG A 6 -49.71 25.74 -18.24
C ARG A 6 -48.88 26.69 -17.37
N ILE A 7 -47.79 26.18 -16.83
CA ILE A 7 -46.85 26.94 -15.99
C ILE A 7 -46.18 27.99 -16.86
N ASP A 8 -46.08 29.23 -16.37
CA ASP A 8 -45.37 30.29 -17.08
C ASP A 8 -43.93 29.85 -17.40
N PRO A 9 -43.43 30.11 -18.62
CA PRO A 9 -42.12 29.64 -19.06
C PRO A 9 -40.99 30.12 -18.15
N GLU A 10 -41.16 31.28 -17.52
CA GLU A 10 -40.20 31.84 -16.57
C GLU A 10 -40.18 31.07 -15.24
N ILE A 11 -41.34 30.66 -14.73
CA ILE A 11 -41.45 29.80 -13.53
C ILE A 11 -40.85 28.41 -13.82
N ALA A 12 -41.05 27.87 -15.02
CA ALA A 12 -40.44 26.61 -15.44
C ALA A 12 -38.90 26.71 -15.47
N LYS A 13 -38.34 27.77 -16.09
CA LYS A 13 -36.89 28.05 -16.09
C LYS A 13 -36.33 28.22 -14.67
N GLN A 14 -37.05 28.92 -13.79
CA GLN A 14 -36.63 29.07 -12.38
C GLN A 14 -36.63 27.74 -11.63
N ARG A 15 -37.60 26.85 -11.89
CA ARG A 15 -37.62 25.50 -11.31
C ARG A 15 -36.45 24.65 -11.82
N GLU A 16 -36.13 24.72 -13.11
CA GLU A 16 -34.98 24.02 -13.68
C GLU A 16 -33.66 24.54 -13.13
N THR A 17 -33.45 25.85 -13.05
CA THR A 17 -32.22 26.43 -12.48
C THR A 17 -32.06 26.09 -11.00
N ARG A 18 -33.14 26.04 -10.22
CA ARG A 18 -33.12 25.54 -8.84
C ARG A 18 -32.75 24.06 -8.76
N LYS A 19 -33.28 23.21 -9.63
CA LYS A 19 -32.89 21.78 -9.71
C LYS A 19 -31.42 21.61 -10.09
N ARG A 20 -30.93 22.34 -11.09
CA ARG A 20 -29.51 22.34 -11.50
C ARG A 20 -28.59 22.74 -10.35
N LYS A 21 -28.89 23.84 -9.66
CA LYS A 21 -28.10 24.30 -8.49
C LYS A 21 -28.10 23.29 -7.34
N LYS A 22 -29.20 22.56 -7.12
CA LYS A 22 -29.26 21.49 -6.11
C LYS A 22 -28.35 20.32 -6.49
N LEU A 23 -28.46 19.82 -7.72
CA LEU A 23 -27.61 18.73 -8.22
C LEU A 23 -26.13 19.11 -8.20
N GLU A 24 -25.78 20.34 -8.57
CA GLU A 24 -24.39 20.82 -8.53
C GLU A 24 -23.81 20.82 -7.11
N LYS A 25 -24.60 21.24 -6.11
CA LYS A 25 -24.20 21.17 -4.70
C LYS A 25 -24.01 19.74 -4.23
N GLU A 26 -24.91 18.84 -4.61
CA GLU A 26 -24.84 17.42 -4.26
C GLU A 26 -23.62 16.74 -4.89
N ILE A 27 -23.35 16.99 -6.17
CA ILE A 27 -22.12 16.54 -6.85
C ILE A 27 -20.87 17.10 -6.14
N ARG A 28 -20.90 18.36 -5.68
CA ARG A 28 -19.78 18.96 -4.93
C ARG A 28 -19.55 18.27 -3.59
N LEU A 29 -20.60 17.86 -2.88
CA LEU A 29 -20.52 17.12 -1.62
C LEU A 29 -19.98 15.71 -1.84
N LEU A 30 -20.54 14.98 -2.82
CA LEU A 30 -20.07 13.64 -3.20
C LEU A 30 -18.59 13.65 -3.63
N LYS A 31 -18.17 14.65 -4.40
CA LYS A 31 -16.75 14.83 -4.76
C LYS A 31 -15.85 15.12 -3.56
N LYS A 32 -16.37 15.75 -2.50
CA LYS A 32 -15.62 16.01 -1.26
C LYS A 32 -15.51 14.74 -0.41
N GLU A 33 -16.57 13.95 -0.34
CA GLU A 33 -16.60 12.67 0.38
C GLU A 33 -15.77 11.59 -0.31
N ALA A 34 -15.84 11.49 -1.63
CA ALA A 34 -15.04 10.55 -2.42
C ALA A 34 -13.51 10.77 -2.30
N LYS A 35 -13.09 11.95 -1.83
CA LYS A 35 -11.68 12.26 -1.54
C LYS A 35 -11.24 11.86 -0.13
N LYS A 36 -12.15 11.50 0.76
CA LYS A 36 -11.80 11.02 2.09
C LYS A 36 -11.26 9.59 1.96
N PHE A 37 -10.07 9.37 2.49
CA PHE A 37 -9.48 8.03 2.56
C PHE A 37 -10.17 7.21 3.64
N LYS A 38 -10.22 5.89 3.46
CA LYS A 38 -10.58 4.97 4.54
C LYS A 38 -9.51 5.08 5.64
N PRO A 39 -9.89 5.04 6.93
CA PRO A 39 -8.91 5.07 8.01
C PRO A 39 -8.05 3.80 7.98
N ILE A 40 -6.81 3.94 8.44
CA ILE A 40 -5.87 2.83 8.58
C ILE A 40 -5.86 2.46 10.06
N GLU A 41 -6.59 1.41 10.42
CA GLU A 41 -6.82 1.04 11.84
C GLU A 41 -5.50 0.76 12.60
N GLU A 42 -4.46 0.28 11.91
CA GLU A 42 -3.13 0.00 12.47
C GLU A 42 -2.34 1.26 12.84
N LEU A 43 -2.64 2.38 12.19
CA LEU A 43 -1.99 3.68 12.43
C LEU A 43 -2.79 4.56 13.38
N ASP A 44 -3.99 4.13 13.80
CA ASP A 44 -4.80 4.88 14.74
C ASP A 44 -4.09 4.90 16.10
N ILE A 45 -3.82 6.11 16.60
CA ILE A 45 -3.23 6.31 17.93
C ILE A 45 -4.23 5.80 18.96
N VAL A 46 -3.88 4.71 19.63
CA VAL A 46 -4.67 4.18 20.73
C VAL A 46 -4.64 5.22 21.84
N ASN A 47 -5.75 5.91 22.04
CA ASN A 47 -5.89 6.85 23.15
C ASN A 47 -5.85 6.05 24.46
N GLU A 48 -4.73 6.15 25.16
CA GLU A 48 -4.44 5.49 26.44
C GLU A 48 -5.59 5.66 27.45
N GLU A 49 -6.18 6.86 27.49
CA GLU A 49 -7.31 7.22 28.36
C GLU A 49 -8.60 6.44 28.07
N LYS A 50 -8.78 5.94 26.84
CA LYS A 50 -9.97 5.17 26.45
C LYS A 50 -9.85 3.69 26.83
N ILE A 51 -8.66 3.22 27.18
CA ILE A 51 -8.45 1.84 27.61
C ILE A 51 -8.81 1.74 29.10
N LYS A 52 -10.01 1.24 29.36
CA LYS A 52 -10.40 0.74 30.69
C LYS A 52 -9.37 -0.35 31.05
N ASP A 53 -8.67 -0.20 32.17
CA ASP A 53 -7.62 -1.10 32.69
C ASP A 53 -6.17 -0.84 32.19
N ILE A 54 -5.87 0.34 31.62
CA ILE A 54 -4.49 0.63 31.17
C ILE A 54 -3.44 0.48 32.27
N ASN A 55 -3.78 0.87 33.50
CA ASN A 55 -2.88 0.80 34.65
C ASN A 55 -2.54 -0.65 35.04
N GLU A 56 -3.49 -1.57 34.88
CA GLU A 56 -3.31 -2.99 35.17
C GLU A 56 -2.48 -3.69 34.08
N ARG A 57 -2.61 -3.22 32.83
CA ARG A 57 -1.87 -3.76 31.67
C ARG A 57 -0.44 -3.21 31.54
N LYS A 58 -0.11 -2.14 32.28
CA LYS A 58 1.22 -1.54 32.23
C LYS A 58 2.25 -2.43 32.92
N ARG A 59 3.16 -3.01 32.13
CA ARG A 59 4.27 -3.82 32.64
C ARG A 59 5.25 -2.92 33.40
N LYS A 60 5.56 -3.29 34.65
CA LYS A 60 6.64 -2.67 35.43
C LYS A 60 7.96 -3.33 34.98
N LEU A 61 8.79 -2.60 34.25
CA LEU A 61 10.09 -3.08 33.79
C LEU A 61 11.18 -2.65 34.78
N GLU A 62 12.08 -3.57 35.09
CA GLU A 62 13.31 -3.24 35.82
C GLU A 62 14.27 -2.48 34.89
N PRO A 63 14.98 -1.46 35.39
CA PRO A 63 15.97 -0.76 34.57
C PRO A 63 17.07 -1.74 34.14
N PRO A 64 17.51 -1.72 32.87
CA PRO A 64 18.55 -2.62 32.41
C PRO A 64 19.86 -2.39 33.16
N SER A 65 20.60 -3.46 33.43
CA SER A 65 21.92 -3.36 34.03
C SER A 65 22.89 -2.60 33.12
N THR A 66 23.92 -1.99 33.70
CA THR A 66 24.94 -1.25 32.91
C THR A 66 25.67 -2.17 31.93
N GLU A 67 25.81 -3.45 32.25
CA GLU A 67 26.36 -4.47 31.35
C GLU A 67 25.42 -4.76 30.18
N CYS A 68 24.11 -4.87 30.42
CA CYS A 68 23.10 -5.07 29.38
C CYS A 68 23.13 -3.91 28.37
N LEU A 69 23.15 -2.66 28.85
CA LEU A 69 23.26 -1.47 28.00
C LEU A 69 24.55 -1.44 27.17
N LYS A 70 25.69 -1.82 27.76
CA LYS A 70 26.96 -1.93 27.02
C LYS A 70 26.88 -2.99 25.93
N ASN A 71 26.29 -4.15 26.23
CA ASN A 71 26.12 -5.24 25.27
C ASN A 71 25.20 -4.82 24.11
N GLU A 72 24.11 -4.12 24.40
CA GLU A 72 23.20 -3.56 23.38
C GLU A 72 23.94 -2.61 22.43
N ILE A 73 24.76 -1.70 22.97
CA ILE A 73 25.57 -0.77 22.14
C ILE A 73 26.55 -1.55 21.25
N ILE A 74 27.21 -2.58 21.78
CA ILE A 74 28.15 -3.42 21.02
C ILE A 74 27.41 -4.17 19.91
N LEU A 75 26.24 -4.75 20.21
CA LEU A 75 25.39 -5.44 19.24
C LEU A 75 24.92 -4.48 18.14
N GLY A 76 24.44 -3.29 18.50
CA GLY A 76 24.00 -2.27 17.54
C GLY A 76 25.13 -1.85 16.59
N LYS A 77 26.36 -1.67 17.10
CA LYS A 77 27.54 -1.39 16.27
C LYS A 77 27.88 -2.54 15.33
N ARG A 78 27.85 -3.79 15.80
CA ARG A 78 28.09 -4.98 14.98
C ARG A 78 27.04 -5.13 13.89
N TYR A 79 25.77 -4.95 14.24
CA TYR A 79 24.65 -4.99 13.31
C TYR A 79 24.77 -3.90 12.24
N GLY A 80 25.07 -2.65 12.63
CA GLY A 80 25.30 -1.56 11.69
C GLY A 80 26.45 -1.83 10.72
N LYS A 81 27.55 -2.42 11.20
CA LYS A 81 28.66 -2.86 10.34
C LYS A 81 28.21 -3.92 9.33
N LEU A 82 27.50 -4.95 9.79
CA LEU A 82 27.00 -6.03 8.94
C LEU A 82 26.02 -5.53 7.88
N GLN A 83 25.09 -4.64 8.24
CA GLN A 83 24.16 -4.01 7.28
C GLN A 83 24.90 -3.20 6.22
N SER A 84 25.94 -2.45 6.60
CA SER A 84 26.77 -1.72 5.64
C SER A 84 27.53 -2.66 4.69
N GLU A 85 28.00 -3.81 5.16
CA GLU A 85 28.64 -4.83 4.32
C GLU A 85 27.64 -5.44 3.33
N LEU A 86 26.44 -5.81 3.78
CA LEU A 86 25.36 -6.31 2.91
C LEU A 86 24.98 -5.30 1.83
N TRP A 87 24.77 -4.03 2.20
CA TRP A 87 24.45 -2.98 1.22
C TRP A 87 25.53 -2.79 0.16
N LYS A 88 26.81 -2.89 0.53
CA LYS A 88 27.91 -2.82 -0.44
C LYS A 88 27.93 -4.03 -1.39
N MET A 89 27.58 -5.22 -0.89
CA MET A 89 27.46 -6.41 -1.71
C MET A 89 26.30 -6.28 -2.71
N ASP A 90 25.13 -5.84 -2.24
CA ASP A 90 23.95 -5.62 -3.09
C ASP A 90 24.21 -4.54 -4.15
N ASP A 91 24.79 -3.41 -3.75
CA ASP A 91 25.14 -2.31 -4.67
C ASP A 91 26.15 -2.77 -5.74
N LYS A 92 27.17 -3.55 -5.34
CA LYS A 92 28.12 -4.14 -6.29
C LYS A 92 27.40 -5.10 -7.25
N TRP A 93 26.56 -5.98 -6.75
CA TRP A 93 25.83 -6.94 -7.58
C TRP A 93 24.92 -6.25 -8.59
N ILE A 94 24.16 -5.23 -8.16
CA ILE A 94 23.31 -4.42 -9.05
C ILE A 94 24.14 -3.74 -10.13
N LYS A 95 25.27 -3.11 -9.77
CA LYS A 95 26.17 -2.48 -10.74
C LYS A 95 26.73 -3.46 -11.75
N ASP A 96 27.17 -4.63 -11.30
CA ASP A 96 27.71 -5.67 -12.16
C ASP A 96 26.64 -6.18 -13.14
N VAL A 97 25.39 -6.39 -12.66
CA VAL A 97 24.25 -6.81 -13.50
C VAL A 97 23.89 -5.74 -14.53
N VAL A 98 23.80 -4.47 -14.13
CA VAL A 98 23.47 -3.36 -15.04
C VAL A 98 24.56 -3.20 -16.11
N ASN A 99 25.84 -3.23 -15.72
CA ASN A 99 26.95 -3.17 -16.65
C ASN A 99 26.92 -4.35 -17.64
N ALA A 100 26.65 -5.56 -17.16
CA ALA A 100 26.52 -6.74 -18.02
C ALA A 100 25.35 -6.60 -19.02
N GLN A 101 24.20 -6.07 -18.57
CA GLN A 101 23.05 -5.77 -19.42
C GLN A 101 23.40 -4.75 -20.50
N GLU A 102 24.06 -3.64 -20.15
CA GLU A 102 24.48 -2.60 -21.11
C GLU A 102 25.44 -3.14 -22.16
N ILE A 103 26.45 -3.92 -21.74
CA ILE A 103 27.39 -4.57 -22.67
C ILE A 103 26.64 -5.52 -23.61
N ALA A 104 25.69 -6.30 -23.10
CA ALA A 104 24.88 -7.21 -23.90
C ALA A 104 24.01 -6.46 -24.91
N LEU A 105 23.35 -5.36 -24.52
CA LEU A 105 22.53 -4.53 -25.41
C LEU A 105 23.36 -3.81 -26.48
N ASN A 106 24.54 -3.30 -26.12
CA ASN A 106 25.46 -2.69 -27.08
C ASN A 106 25.95 -3.70 -28.13
N ARG A 107 26.28 -4.92 -27.71
CA ARG A 107 26.62 -6.02 -28.64
C ARG A 107 25.42 -6.41 -29.52
N LEU A 108 24.22 -6.52 -28.93
CA LEU A 108 22.99 -6.85 -29.67
C LEU A 108 22.69 -5.80 -30.74
N LYS A 109 22.89 -4.51 -30.44
CA LYS A 109 22.71 -3.40 -31.39
C LYS A 109 23.61 -3.51 -32.62
N ILE A 110 24.84 -4.00 -32.46
CA ILE A 110 25.80 -4.21 -33.55
C ILE A 110 25.40 -5.43 -34.40
N LEU A 111 24.99 -6.52 -33.75
CA LEU A 111 24.67 -7.79 -34.43
C LEU A 111 23.31 -7.76 -35.13
N SER A 112 22.28 -7.18 -34.50
CA SER A 112 20.92 -7.11 -35.03
C SER A 112 20.15 -5.91 -34.44
N PRO A 113 20.00 -4.82 -35.22
CA PRO A 113 19.20 -3.67 -34.83
C PRO A 113 17.72 -4.01 -34.55
N GLU A 114 17.15 -5.00 -35.27
CA GLU A 114 15.75 -5.42 -35.10
C GLU A 114 15.51 -6.07 -33.73
N LEU A 115 16.42 -6.96 -33.30
CA LEU A 115 16.34 -7.57 -31.97
C LEU A 115 16.55 -6.54 -30.86
N TYR A 116 17.45 -5.58 -31.06
CA TYR A 116 17.66 -4.49 -30.11
C TYR A 116 16.39 -3.64 -29.91
N THR A 117 15.72 -3.25 -30.99
CA THR A 117 14.45 -2.49 -30.89
C THR A 117 13.34 -3.29 -30.22
N SER A 118 13.35 -4.61 -30.35
CA SER A 118 12.41 -5.49 -29.67
C SER A 118 12.73 -5.64 -28.18
N ALA A 119 14.01 -5.82 -27.82
CA ALA A 119 14.47 -6.02 -26.45
C ALA A 119 14.28 -4.81 -25.53
N ILE A 120 14.22 -3.60 -26.08
CA ILE A 120 14.03 -2.35 -25.30
C ILE A 120 12.56 -2.08 -24.98
N LYS A 121 11.63 -2.71 -25.71
CA LYS A 121 10.20 -2.55 -25.43
C LYS A 121 9.89 -3.10 -24.04
N ILE A 122 9.12 -2.33 -23.27
CA ILE A 122 8.62 -2.77 -21.97
C ILE A 122 7.59 -3.86 -22.23
N ASP A 123 7.74 -5.00 -21.55
CA ASP A 123 6.74 -6.05 -21.54
C ASP A 123 5.63 -5.70 -20.55
N GLU A 124 4.42 -5.43 -21.06
CA GLU A 124 3.26 -5.02 -20.25
C GLU A 124 2.81 -6.12 -19.28
N ASP A 125 3.11 -7.38 -19.57
CA ASP A 125 2.74 -8.52 -18.72
C ASP A 125 3.57 -8.59 -17.43
N ILE A 126 4.83 -8.14 -17.48
CA ILE A 126 5.74 -8.13 -16.30
C ILE A 126 5.27 -7.12 -15.25
N VAL A 127 4.55 -6.06 -15.63
CA VAL A 127 4.04 -5.04 -14.70
C VAL A 127 3.05 -5.64 -13.69
N LYS A 128 2.38 -6.75 -14.03
CA LYS A 128 1.41 -7.45 -13.18
C LYS A 128 2.00 -8.68 -12.48
N TYR A 129 3.29 -8.64 -12.14
CA TYR A 129 3.94 -9.72 -11.44
C TYR A 129 3.49 -9.79 -9.97
N ASN A 130 2.96 -10.96 -9.56
CA ASN A 130 2.64 -11.26 -8.17
C ASN A 130 3.70 -12.22 -7.61
N PHE A 131 4.31 -11.86 -6.48
CA PHE A 131 5.34 -12.66 -5.82
C PHE A 131 4.99 -12.82 -4.35
N GLU A 132 4.94 -14.07 -3.91
CA GLU A 132 4.81 -14.42 -2.50
C GLU A 132 6.21 -14.70 -1.94
N GLY A 133 6.51 -14.10 -0.78
CA GLY A 133 7.78 -14.31 -0.11
C GLY A 133 8.01 -15.78 0.26
N PRO A 134 9.28 -16.20 0.48
CA PRO A 134 9.58 -17.57 0.86
C PRO A 134 8.92 -17.93 2.20
N PRO A 135 8.24 -19.09 2.30
CA PRO A 135 7.63 -19.50 3.57
C PRO A 135 8.71 -19.96 4.56
N GLN A 136 8.42 -19.89 5.86
CA GLN A 136 9.33 -20.39 6.90
C GLN A 136 9.53 -21.91 6.80
N THR A 137 8.48 -22.64 6.39
CA THR A 137 8.50 -24.09 6.18
C THR A 137 7.95 -24.42 4.79
N GLN A 138 8.49 -25.46 4.15
CA GLN A 138 7.96 -25.94 2.86
C GLN A 138 6.55 -26.54 3.02
N PHE A 139 5.77 -26.53 1.94
CA PHE A 139 4.42 -27.10 1.95
C PHE A 139 4.46 -28.63 2.13
N HIS A 140 3.50 -29.15 2.90
CA HIS A 140 3.30 -30.59 3.08
C HIS A 140 2.22 -31.08 2.11
N LYS A 141 2.58 -31.92 1.12
CA LYS A 141 1.68 -32.39 0.05
C LYS A 141 0.38 -33.05 0.54
N ASN A 142 0.44 -33.72 1.69
CA ASN A 142 -0.69 -34.49 2.23
C ASN A 142 -1.32 -33.82 3.45
N TYR A 143 -1.10 -32.51 3.65
CA TYR A 143 -1.75 -31.78 4.73
C TYR A 143 -3.22 -31.55 4.41
N GLN A 144 -4.10 -32.08 5.25
CA GLN A 144 -5.52 -31.79 5.21
C GLN A 144 -5.79 -30.70 6.24
N ALA A 145 -6.12 -29.50 5.76
CA ALA A 145 -6.53 -28.41 6.63
C ALA A 145 -7.87 -28.77 7.31
N PRO A 146 -8.08 -28.36 8.57
CA PRO A 146 -9.38 -28.52 9.21
C PRO A 146 -10.43 -27.65 8.51
N ASP A 147 -11.67 -28.12 8.47
CA ASP A 147 -12.79 -27.36 7.93
C ASP A 147 -13.08 -26.12 8.78
N GLY A 148 -13.47 -25.02 8.12
CA GLY A 148 -13.86 -23.78 8.79
C GLY A 148 -14.45 -22.77 7.81
N ASP A 149 -15.34 -21.92 8.32
CA ASP A 149 -15.95 -20.85 7.55
C ASP A 149 -15.09 -19.58 7.61
N PHE A 150 -14.86 -18.96 6.45
CA PHE A 150 -14.27 -17.63 6.38
C PHE A 150 -15.38 -16.57 6.41
N ILE A 151 -15.42 -15.77 7.48
CA ILE A 151 -16.34 -14.63 7.61
C ILE A 151 -15.49 -13.36 7.55
N ASP A 152 -15.72 -12.52 6.53
CA ASP A 152 -15.08 -11.22 6.44
C ASP A 152 -15.70 -10.24 7.45
N ILE A 153 -14.91 -9.84 8.45
CA ILE A 153 -15.30 -8.90 9.52
C ILE A 153 -14.77 -7.48 9.21
N THR A 154 -14.24 -7.24 8.02
CA THR A 154 -13.69 -5.93 7.63
C THR A 154 -14.75 -4.84 7.75
N LYS A 155 -14.44 -3.79 8.51
CA LYS A 155 -15.36 -2.65 8.72
C LYS A 155 -15.59 -1.92 7.40
N LYS A 156 -16.86 -1.74 7.04
CA LYS A 156 -17.25 -0.93 5.88
C LYS A 156 -17.31 0.54 6.28
N TRP A 157 -16.47 1.35 5.65
CA TRP A 157 -16.45 2.81 5.78
C TRP A 157 -17.21 3.41 4.59
N CYS A 158 -18.38 4.01 4.84
CA CYS A 158 -19.20 4.72 3.86
C CYS A 158 -19.07 6.24 3.99
#